data_AF-A0A9X3YD28-F1
#
_entry.id   AF-A0A9X3YD28-F1
#
_cell.length_a   1.000
_cell.length_b   1.000
_cell.length_c   1.000
_cell.angle_alpha   90.00
_cell.angle_beta   90.00
_cell.angle_gamma   90.00
#
_symmetry.space_group_name_H-M   'P 1'
#
loop_
_entity.id
_entity.type
_entity.pdbx_description
1 polymer ?
#
loop_
_entity_poly.entity_id
_entity_poly.type
_entity_poly.pdbx_seq_one_letter_code
_entity_poly.pdbx_strand_id
1 'polypeptide(L)'
;MVWIMLATLAVVFVVGFRVMTSGPRRAIRRLSERLGITPVPLESMIDQFGKTAGNEFIRYLERPDEAHLQNAAQVLLIWQVCIVDSSENNLLSWYRLLRKARLAAPITDAQIRLALGFMRDMEPDPYELNAFQQRYNQLFLPEEGVFFLH
;
A
#
# COMPACT_ATOMS: atom_id res chain seq x y z
N MET A 1 34.87 15.57 -29.96
CA MET A 1 33.68 16.43 -29.88
C MET A 1 32.41 15.62 -29.64
N VAL A 2 32.02 14.69 -30.53
CA VAL A 2 30.79 13.88 -30.40
C VAL A 2 30.75 13.02 -29.11
N TRP A 3 31.86 12.36 -28.75
CA TRP A 3 31.95 11.54 -27.55
C TRP A 3 31.69 12.30 -26.24
N ILE A 4 32.14 13.55 -26.16
CA ILE A 4 31.94 14.39 -24.98
C ILE A 4 30.47 14.83 -24.90
N MET A 5 29.84 15.20 -26.03
CA MET A 5 28.40 15.50 -26.07
C MET A 5 27.55 14.29 -25.64
N LEU A 6 27.86 13.09 -26.13
CA LEU A 6 27.18 11.85 -25.74
C LEU A 6 27.34 11.54 -24.25
N ALA A 7 28.55 11.70 -23.71
CA ALA A 7 28.81 11.48 -22.29
C ALA A 7 28.02 12.45 -21.41
N THR A 8 27.98 13.74 -21.76
CA THR A 8 27.21 14.75 -21.02
C THR A 8 25.71 14.45 -21.08
N LEU A 9 25.18 14.06 -22.24
CA LEU A 9 23.78 13.71 -22.40
C LEU A 9 23.39 12.49 -21.54
N ALA A 10 24.24 11.46 -21.52
CA ALA A 10 24.04 10.27 -20.69
C ALA A 10 24.02 10.62 -19.20
N VAL A 11 24.93 11.47 -18.73
CA VAL A 11 24.97 11.91 -17.32
C VAL A 11 23.71 12.67 -16.94
N VAL A 12 23.28 13.64 -17.76
CA VAL A 12 22.05 14.41 -17.51
C VAL A 12 20.84 13.49 -17.48
N PHE A 13 20.77 12.52 -18.40
CA PHE A 13 19.67 11.56 -18.45
C PHE A 13 19.63 10.68 -17.19
N VAL A 14 20.77 10.13 -16.76
CA VAL A 14 20.86 9.31 -15.55
C VAL A 14 20.51 10.12 -14.29
N VAL A 15 21.03 11.33 -14.16
CA VAL A 15 20.73 12.21 -13.02
C VAL A 15 19.26 12.62 -13.01
N GLY A 16 18.72 13.05 -14.15
CA GLY A 16 17.30 13.42 -14.28
C GLY A 16 16.38 12.25 -13.96
N PHE A 17 16.67 11.06 -14.49
CA PHE A 17 15.92 9.83 -14.19
C PHE A 17 15.99 9.46 -12.71
N ARG A 18 17.17 9.57 -12.08
CA ARG A 18 17.35 9.29 -10.66
C ARG A 18 16.56 10.26 -9.79
N VAL A 19 16.59 11.56 -10.09
CA VAL A 19 15.84 12.57 -9.34
C VAL A 19 14.34 12.27 -9.42
N MET A 20 13.82 12.02 -10.62
CA MET A 20 12.41 11.73 -10.84
C MET A 20 11.92 10.45 -10.14
N THR A 21 12.76 9.42 -10.06
CA THR A 21 12.37 8.11 -9.47
C THR A 21 12.69 7.97 -7.99
N SER A 22 13.46 8.91 -7.40
CA SER A 22 13.95 8.80 -6.02
C SER A 22 12.87 8.90 -4.96
N GLY A 23 11.93 9.84 -5.09
CA GLY A 23 10.79 10.01 -4.17
C GLY A 23 9.87 8.79 -4.15
N PRO A 24 9.34 8.35 -5.31
CA PRO A 24 8.47 7.19 -5.41
C PRO A 24 9.09 5.92 -4.86
N ARG A 25 10.34 5.63 -5.24
CA ARG A 25 11.06 4.45 -4.75
C ARG A 25 11.30 4.50 -3.25
N ARG A 26 11.60 5.67 -2.70
CA ARG A 26 11.79 5.84 -1.25
C ARG A 26 10.49 5.63 -0.49
N ALA A 27 9.37 6.15 -1.01
CA ALA A 27 8.05 5.99 -0.41
C ALA A 27 7.64 4.52 -0.35
N ILE A 28 7.74 3.81 -1.48
CA ILE A 28 7.47 2.37 -1.59
C ILE A 28 8.36 1.60 -0.62
N ARG A 29 9.67 1.84 -0.69
CA ARG A 29 10.66 1.18 0.16
C ARG A 29 10.39 1.37 1.65
N ARG A 30 9.99 2.57 2.07
CA ARG A 30 9.67 2.88 3.48
C ARG A 30 8.53 2.01 4.01
N LEU A 31 7.44 1.85 3.25
CA LEU A 31 6.32 1.01 3.68
C LEU A 31 6.68 -0.48 3.65
N SER A 32 7.36 -0.94 2.59
CA SER A 32 7.81 -2.33 2.49
C SER A 32 8.79 -2.70 3.60
N GLU A 33 9.75 -1.84 3.92
CA GLU A 33 10.70 -2.04 5.03
C GLU A 33 9.97 -2.04 6.38
N ARG A 34 8.98 -1.15 6.58
CA ARG A 34 8.17 -1.10 7.81
C ARG A 34 7.38 -2.39 8.01
N LEU A 35 6.84 -2.96 6.93
CA LEU A 35 6.10 -4.23 6.94
C LEU A 35 7.01 -5.46 6.95
N GLY A 36 8.30 -5.30 6.63
CA GLY A 36 9.26 -6.40 6.52
C GLY A 36 9.01 -7.30 5.30
N ILE A 37 8.52 -6.73 4.20
CA ILE A 37 8.22 -7.42 2.93
C ILE A 37 9.08 -6.87 1.79
N THR A 38 9.13 -7.58 0.67
CA THR A 38 9.71 -7.04 -0.57
C THR A 38 8.82 -5.91 -1.13
N PRO A 39 9.34 -5.03 -2.00
CA PRO A 39 8.54 -4.00 -2.67
C PRO A 39 7.43 -4.54 -3.58
N VAL A 40 7.54 -5.81 -4.01
CA VAL A 40 6.72 -6.40 -5.06
C VAL A 40 5.21 -6.27 -4.82
N PRO A 41 4.63 -6.60 -3.66
CA PRO A 41 3.18 -6.45 -3.45
C PRO A 41 2.71 -4.99 -3.62
N LEU A 42 3.53 -4.04 -3.19
CA LEU A 42 3.20 -2.62 -3.29
C LEU A 42 3.32 -2.12 -4.74
N GLU A 43 4.35 -2.57 -5.46
CA GLU A 43 4.53 -2.28 -6.88
C GLU A 43 3.41 -2.89 -7.72
N SER A 44 3.02 -4.14 -7.46
CA SER A 44 1.89 -4.80 -8.13
C SER A 44 0.56 -4.12 -7.86
N MET A 45 0.31 -3.69 -6.62
CA MET A 45 -0.88 -2.93 -6.28
C MET A 45 -0.93 -1.60 -7.04
N ILE A 46 0.18 -0.86 -7.06
CA ILE A 46 0.28 0.44 -7.75
C ILE A 46 0.09 0.26 -9.26
N ASP A 47 0.61 -0.81 -9.84
CA ASP A 47 0.44 -1.12 -11.26
C ASP A 47 -1.03 -1.42 -11.59
N GLN A 48 -1.73 -2.19 -10.75
CA GLN A 48 -3.15 -2.49 -10.91
C GLN A 48 -4.07 -1.27 -10.73
N PHE A 49 -3.67 -0.28 -9.93
CA PHE A 49 -4.42 0.99 -9.81
C PHE A 49 -4.41 1.81 -11.11
N GLY A 50 -3.53 1.48 -12.06
CA GLY A 50 -3.36 2.26 -13.28
C GLY A 50 -2.54 3.53 -13.06
N LYS A 51 -2.20 4.19 -14.17
CA LYS A 51 -1.21 5.27 -14.18
C LYS A 51 -1.60 6.48 -13.32
N THR A 52 -2.86 6.88 -13.35
CA THR A 52 -3.30 8.11 -12.65
C THR A 52 -3.43 7.85 -11.15
N ALA A 53 -4.23 6.85 -10.76
CA ALA A 53 -4.45 6.53 -9.35
C ALA A 53 -3.19 5.98 -8.67
N GLY A 54 -2.36 5.20 -9.38
CA GLY A 54 -1.06 4.74 -8.89
C GLY A 54 -0.11 5.90 -8.56
N ASN A 55 -0.06 6.94 -9.41
CA ASN A 55 0.74 8.14 -9.12
C ASN A 55 0.20 8.95 -7.94
N GLU A 56 -1.13 9.03 -7.79
CA GLU A 56 -1.75 9.65 -6.61
C GLU A 56 -1.42 8.88 -5.33
N PHE A 57 -1.44 7.55 -5.37
CA PHE A 57 -1.06 6.70 -4.24
C PHE A 57 0.40 6.92 -3.86
N ILE A 58 1.31 6.99 -4.84
CA ILE A 58 2.72 7.29 -4.59
C ILE A 58 2.87 8.65 -3.90
N ARG A 59 2.22 9.71 -4.43
CA ARG A 59 2.27 11.05 -3.80
C ARG A 59 1.68 11.06 -2.40
N TYR A 60 0.62 10.27 -2.17
CA TYR A 60 0.05 10.08 -0.85
C TYR A 60 1.07 9.44 0.10
N LEU A 61 1.77 8.41 -0.36
CA LEU A 61 2.81 7.69 0.38
C LEU A 61 4.10 8.49 0.54
N GLU A 62 4.37 9.52 -0.25
CA GLU A 62 5.52 10.41 -0.06
C GLU A 62 5.37 11.32 1.17
N ARG A 63 4.14 11.52 1.66
CA ARG A 63 3.89 12.34 2.85
C ARG A 63 4.57 11.69 4.07
N PRO A 64 5.32 12.46 4.87
CA PRO A 64 6.16 11.90 5.94
C PRO A 64 5.38 11.42 7.18
N ASP A 65 4.08 11.70 7.25
CA ASP A 65 3.21 11.44 8.40
C ASP A 65 2.86 9.95 8.60
N GLU A 66 2.83 9.52 9.87
CA GLU A 66 2.55 8.12 10.27
C GLU A 66 1.10 7.73 9.91
N ALA A 67 0.14 8.66 9.98
CA ALA A 67 -1.24 8.36 9.62
C ALA A 67 -1.37 8.01 8.14
N HIS A 68 -0.61 8.65 7.26
CA HIS A 68 -0.56 8.32 5.84
C HIS A 68 0.08 6.95 5.59
N LEU A 69 1.14 6.63 6.34
CA LEU A 69 1.79 5.32 6.25
C LEU A 69 0.83 4.20 6.70
N GLN A 70 0.11 4.41 7.80
CA GLN A 70 -0.90 3.47 8.29
C GLN A 70 -2.06 3.31 7.29
N ASN A 71 -2.60 4.42 6.76
CA ASN A 71 -3.66 4.35 5.76
C ASN A 71 -3.21 3.60 4.50
N ALA A 72 -1.99 3.83 4.02
CA ALA A 72 -1.44 3.10 2.89
C ALA A 72 -1.28 1.60 3.19
N ALA A 73 -0.90 1.24 4.42
CA ALA A 73 -0.84 -0.16 4.84
C ALA A 73 -2.23 -0.83 4.87
N GLN A 74 -3.28 -0.09 5.27
CA GLN A 74 -4.66 -0.57 5.23
C GLN A 74 -5.17 -0.72 3.79
N VAL A 75 -4.84 0.21 2.90
CA VAL A 75 -5.15 0.08 1.46
C VAL A 75 -4.47 -1.15 0.86
N LEU A 76 -3.22 -1.41 1.22
CA LEU A 76 -2.49 -2.61 0.80
C LEU A 76 -3.14 -3.90 1.31
N LEU A 77 -3.56 -3.92 2.58
CA LEU A 77 -4.31 -5.05 3.15
C LEU A 77 -5.62 -5.30 2.41
N ILE A 78 -6.42 -4.24 2.18
CA ILE A 78 -7.70 -4.32 1.48
C ILE A 78 -7.46 -4.88 0.07
N TRP A 79 -6.51 -4.31 -0.68
CA TRP A 79 -6.17 -4.80 -2.01
C TRP A 79 -5.79 -6.29 -1.99
N GLN A 80 -4.89 -6.66 -1.09
CA GLN A 80 -4.37 -8.01 -1.05
C GLN A 80 -5.46 -9.05 -0.73
N VAL A 81 -6.38 -8.74 0.18
CA VAL A 81 -7.40 -9.71 0.62
C VAL A 81 -8.64 -9.67 -0.27
N CYS A 82 -9.08 -8.48 -0.70
CA CYS A 82 -10.28 -8.36 -1.53
C CYS A 82 -10.02 -8.64 -3.00
N ILE A 83 -8.82 -8.34 -3.52
CA ILE A 83 -8.52 -8.44 -4.95
C ILE A 83 -7.62 -9.65 -5.27
N VAL A 84 -6.56 -9.86 -4.48
CA VAL A 84 -5.53 -10.86 -4.84
C VAL A 84 -5.88 -12.26 -4.34
N ASP A 85 -6.16 -12.40 -3.03
CA ASP A 85 -6.45 -13.69 -2.41
C ASP A 85 -7.35 -13.52 -1.17
N SER A 86 -8.60 -13.95 -1.31
CA SER A 86 -9.63 -13.84 -0.27
C SER A 86 -9.57 -14.95 0.79
N SER A 87 -8.56 -15.83 0.75
CA SER A 87 -8.39 -16.91 1.71
C SER A 87 -8.12 -16.38 3.13
N GLU A 88 -8.64 -17.12 4.12
CA GLU A 88 -8.42 -16.79 5.54
C GLU A 88 -6.95 -16.85 5.92
N ASN A 89 -6.19 -17.78 5.34
CA ASN A 89 -4.75 -17.91 5.57
C ASN A 89 -3.98 -16.67 5.11
N ASN A 90 -4.36 -16.09 3.96
CA ASN A 90 -3.77 -14.84 3.47
C ASN A 90 -4.10 -13.70 4.43
N LEU A 91 -5.37 -13.56 4.83
CA LEU A 91 -5.79 -12.54 5.79
C LEU A 91 -5.04 -12.63 7.13
N LEU A 92 -4.94 -13.82 7.72
CA LEU A 92 -4.21 -14.05 8.97
C LEU A 92 -2.71 -13.74 8.83
N SER A 93 -2.13 -14.01 7.67
CA SER A 93 -0.71 -13.72 7.40
C SER A 93 -0.46 -12.22 7.31
N TRP A 94 -1.31 -11.49 6.59
CA TRP A 94 -1.21 -10.03 6.48
C TRP A 94 -1.52 -9.31 7.77
N TYR A 95 -2.49 -9.80 8.55
CA TYR A 95 -2.72 -9.28 9.89
C TYR A 95 -1.47 -9.42 10.79
N ARG A 96 -0.80 -10.58 10.76
CA ARG A 96 0.44 -10.79 11.52
C ARG A 96 1.56 -9.83 11.09
N LEU A 97 1.70 -9.57 9.79
CA LEU A 97 2.65 -8.57 9.26
C LEU A 97 2.35 -7.17 9.80
N LEU A 98 1.09 -6.73 9.69
CA LEU A 98 0.65 -5.43 10.20
C LEU A 98 0.86 -5.30 11.70
N ARG A 99 0.54 -6.34 12.47
CA ARG A 99 0.72 -6.37 13.94
C ARG A 99 2.19 -6.23 14.31
N LYS A 100 3.08 -6.97 13.64
CA LYS A 100 4.53 -6.87 13.85
C LYS A 100 5.07 -5.47 13.51
N ALA A 101 4.53 -4.84 12.48
CA ALA A 101 4.89 -3.50 12.04
C ALA A 101 4.28 -2.37 12.89
N ARG A 102 3.42 -2.70 13.88
CA ARG A 102 2.60 -1.73 14.63
C ARG A 102 1.67 -0.89 13.75
N LEU A 103 1.19 -1.49 12.66
CA LEU A 103 0.25 -0.89 11.70
C LEU A 103 -1.13 -1.57 11.72
N ALA A 104 -1.30 -2.63 12.51
CA ALA A 104 -2.61 -3.24 12.73
C ALA A 104 -3.51 -2.27 13.50
N ALA A 105 -4.65 -1.95 12.93
CA ALA A 105 -5.63 -1.02 13.45
C ALA A 105 -7.00 -1.31 12.85
N PRO A 106 -8.11 -0.86 13.46
CA PRO A 106 -9.43 -1.00 12.88
C PRO A 106 -9.47 -0.35 11.50
N ILE A 107 -10.09 -1.06 10.54
CA ILE A 107 -10.38 -0.48 9.24
C ILE A 107 -11.57 0.45 9.40
N THR A 108 -11.38 1.71 9.03
CA THR A 108 -12.39 2.77 9.11
C THR A 108 -13.09 2.99 7.77
N ASP A 109 -14.28 3.57 7.78
CA ASP A 109 -15.00 3.91 6.53
C ASP A 109 -14.19 4.88 5.66
N ALA A 110 -13.39 5.74 6.30
CA ALA A 110 -12.49 6.64 5.59
C ALA A 110 -11.41 5.88 4.80
N GLN A 111 -10.90 4.77 5.35
CA GLN A 111 -9.94 3.91 4.67
C GLN A 111 -10.59 3.09 3.56
N ILE A 112 -11.85 2.65 3.73
CA ILE A 112 -12.63 2.05 2.63
C ILE A 112 -12.82 3.04 1.49
N ARG A 113 -13.23 4.28 1.77
CA ARG A 113 -13.34 5.32 0.73
C ARG A 113 -12.01 5.64 0.07
N LEU A 114 -10.92 5.66 0.84
CA LEU A 114 -9.58 5.86 0.31
C LEU A 114 -9.16 4.73 -0.63
N ALA A 115 -9.41 3.47 -0.24
CA ALA A 115 -9.14 2.30 -1.06
C ALA A 115 -9.94 2.34 -2.36
N LEU A 116 -11.25 2.60 -2.28
CA LEU A 116 -12.13 2.78 -3.45
C LEU A 116 -11.62 3.90 -4.38
N GLY A 117 -11.15 5.00 -3.81
CA GLY A 117 -10.59 6.12 -4.58
C GLY A 117 -9.34 5.75 -5.37
N PHE A 118 -8.47 4.90 -4.82
CA PHE A 118 -7.27 4.41 -5.52
C PHE A 118 -7.59 3.26 -6.50
N MET A 119 -8.56 2.43 -6.17
CA MET A 119 -8.98 1.27 -6.99
C MET A 119 -10.04 1.61 -8.04
N ARG A 120 -10.35 2.88 -8.26
CA ARG A 120 -11.45 3.31 -9.15
C ARG A 120 -11.41 2.72 -10.56
N ASP A 121 -10.21 2.50 -11.12
CA ASP A 121 -10.03 1.94 -12.46
C ASP A 121 -10.23 0.40 -12.48
N MET A 122 -10.29 -0.24 -11.30
CA MET A 122 -10.51 -1.67 -11.11
C MET A 122 -12.00 -1.99 -10.85
N GLU A 123 -12.84 -0.96 -10.65
CA GLU A 123 -14.27 -1.08 -10.37
C GLU A 123 -14.60 -2.08 -9.24
N PRO A 124 -13.93 -2.03 -8.06
CA PRO A 124 -14.22 -2.95 -6.96
C PRO A 124 -15.65 -2.74 -6.43
N ASP A 125 -16.31 -3.82 -6.02
CA ASP A 125 -17.64 -3.72 -5.39
C ASP A 125 -17.54 -3.05 -4.02
N PRO A 126 -18.14 -1.85 -3.82
CA PRO A 126 -18.14 -1.19 -2.53
C PRO A 126 -18.78 -2.03 -1.43
N TYR A 127 -19.78 -2.86 -1.75
CA TYR A 127 -20.43 -3.71 -0.77
C TYR A 127 -19.45 -4.76 -0.21
N GLU A 128 -18.65 -5.39 -1.07
CA GLU A 128 -17.64 -6.37 -0.66
C GLU A 128 -16.56 -5.75 0.24
N LEU A 129 -16.09 -4.54 -0.08
CA LEU A 129 -15.10 -3.83 0.74
C LEU A 129 -15.66 -3.46 2.13
N ASN A 130 -16.92 -3.04 2.21
CA ASN A 130 -17.58 -2.77 3.49
C ASN A 130 -17.80 -4.07 4.30
N ALA A 131 -18.19 -5.16 3.64
CA ALA A 131 -18.31 -6.47 4.29
C ALA A 131 -16.95 -6.95 4.83
N PHE A 132 -15.87 -6.73 4.06
CA PHE A 132 -14.50 -7.01 4.50
C PHE A 132 -14.12 -6.22 5.75
N GLN A 133 -14.42 -4.92 5.79
CA GLN A 133 -14.15 -4.07 6.96
C GLN A 133 -14.81 -4.65 8.22
N GLN A 134 -16.10 -4.99 8.15
CA GLN A 134 -16.84 -5.54 9.29
C GLN A 134 -16.21 -6.85 9.76
N ARG A 135 -15.94 -7.77 8.81
CA ARG A 135 -15.31 -9.07 9.10
C ARG A 135 -13.93 -8.91 9.73
N TYR A 136 -13.08 -8.03 9.16
CA TYR A 136 -11.73 -7.77 9.67
C TYR A 136 -11.76 -7.24 11.10
N ASN A 137 -12.58 -6.22 11.35
CA ASN A 137 -12.69 -5.58 12.67
C ASN A 137 -13.22 -6.57 13.71
N GLN A 138 -14.23 -7.35 13.38
CA GLN A 138 -14.79 -8.38 14.27
C GLN A 138 -13.75 -9.46 14.63
N LEU A 139 -12.93 -9.90 13.66
CA LEU A 139 -11.95 -10.97 13.87
C LEU A 139 -10.75 -10.54 14.71
N PHE A 140 -10.26 -9.32 14.51
CA PHE A 140 -8.95 -8.93 15.04
C PHE A 140 -8.99 -7.86 16.11
N LEU A 141 -10.10 -7.13 16.20
CA LEU A 141 -10.30 -6.00 17.09
C LEU A 141 -11.74 -6.03 17.65
N PRO A 142 -12.17 -7.15 18.27
CA PRO A 142 -13.47 -7.18 18.92
C PRO A 142 -13.54 -6.05 19.95
N GLU A 143 -14.66 -5.34 20.00
CA GLU A 143 -14.81 -4.10 20.79
C GLU A 143 -14.62 -4.27 22.31
N GLU A 144 -14.38 -5.48 22.81
CA GLU A 144 -14.10 -5.72 24.22
C GLU A 144 -13.04 -6.82 24.40
N GLY A 145 -11.85 -6.43 24.84
CA GLY A 145 -11.13 -7.01 25.98
C GLY A 145 -10.89 -8.51 26.14
N VAL A 146 -11.24 -9.40 25.20
CA VAL A 146 -11.03 -10.84 25.38
C VAL A 146 -9.82 -11.31 24.58
N PHE A 147 -8.64 -11.16 25.19
CA PHE A 147 -7.46 -11.91 24.81
C PHE A 147 -7.71 -13.38 25.13
N PHE A 148 -8.12 -14.18 24.14
CA PHE A 148 -7.96 -15.63 24.25
C PHE A 148 -6.46 -15.94 24.10
N LEU A 149 -5.82 -16.20 25.24
CA LEU A 149 -4.54 -16.88 25.31
C LEU A 149 -4.79 -18.37 24.98
N HIS A 150 -4.44 -18.79 23.78
CA HIS A 150 -4.21 -20.19 23.45
C HIS A 150 -2.78 -20.35 22.94
#